data_AF-A0A2G7GFQ7-F1
#
_entry.id   AF-A0A2G7GFQ7-F1
#
_cell.length_a   1.000
_cell.length_b   1.000
_cell.length_c   1.000
_cell.angle_alpha   90.00
_cell.angle_beta   90.00
_cell.angle_gamma   90.00
#
_symmetry.space_group_name_H-M   'P 1'
#
loop_
_entity.id
_entity.type
_entity.pdbx_description
1 polymer ?
#
loop_
_entity_poly.entity_id
_entity_poly.type
_entity_poly.pdbx_seq_one_letter_code
_entity_poly.pdbx_strand_id
1 'polypeptide(L)' 'MRAPERTIHTRLYKLICQQCNQLTERDSDGPRTLYCEICRPPSGAKDDSPQRKKKTRPVLVTRTQASRSSKSDRS' A
#
# COMPACT_ATOMS: atom_id res chain seq x y z
N MET A 1 -13.19 -29.10 3.25
CA MET A 1 -12.70 -27.97 4.09
C MET A 1 -13.82 -26.95 4.20
N ARG A 2 -14.21 -26.54 5.42
CA ARG A 2 -15.13 -25.40 5.62
C ARG A 2 -14.32 -24.11 5.62
N ALA A 3 -14.81 -23.10 4.91
CA ALA A 3 -14.21 -21.77 4.96
C ALA A 3 -14.31 -21.20 6.38
N PRO A 4 -13.26 -20.54 6.90
CA PRO A 4 -13.33 -19.87 8.19
C PRO A 4 -14.27 -18.68 8.11
N GLU A 5 -15.22 -18.65 9.04
CA GLU A 5 -16.14 -17.52 9.23
C GLU A 5 -15.44 -16.42 10.03
N ARG A 6 -15.57 -15.17 9.57
CA ARG A 6 -15.01 -13.98 10.22
C ARG A 6 -16.11 -12.98 10.44
N THR A 7 -16.31 -12.56 11.69
CA THR A 7 -17.26 -11.48 12.02
C THR A 7 -16.55 -10.14 11.86
N ILE A 8 -17.12 -9.25 11.04
CA ILE A 8 -16.63 -7.88 10.87
C ILE A 8 -17.33 -7.01 11.90
N HIS A 9 -16.59 -6.51 12.89
CA HIS A 9 -17.12 -5.58 13.88
C HIS A 9 -17.11 -4.16 13.31
N THR A 10 -18.28 -3.67 12.87
CA THR A 10 -18.46 -2.25 12.55
C THR A 10 -18.83 -1.48 13.82
N ARG A 11 -18.30 -0.27 13.98
CA ARG A 11 -18.67 0.64 15.08
C ARG A 11 -19.38 1.86 14.50
N LEU A 12 -20.53 2.20 15.09
CA LEU A 12 -21.23 3.45 14.86
C LEU A 12 -20.54 4.57 15.65
N TYR A 13 -20.14 5.62 14.96
CA TYR A 13 -19.56 6.81 15.57
C TYR A 13 -20.48 8.01 15.39
N LYS A 14 -20.63 8.81 16.45
CA LYS A 14 -21.31 10.11 16.40
C LYS A 14 -20.25 11.20 16.20
N LEU A 15 -20.40 12.02 15.16
CA LEU A 15 -19.46 13.10 14.83
C LEU A 15 -20.21 14.37 14.44
N ILE A 16 -19.58 15.51 14.65
CA ILE A 16 -20.05 16.81 14.16
C ILE A 16 -19.32 17.10 12.86
N CYS A 17 -20.06 17.30 11.78
CA CYS A 17 -19.48 17.58 10.47
C CYS A 17 -18.84 18.97 10.44
N GLN A 18 -17.58 19.10 9.99
CA GLN A 18 -16.94 20.42 9.90
C GLN A 18 -17.58 21.37 8.87
N GLN A 19 -18.29 20.85 7.87
CA GLN A 19 -18.84 21.68 6.79
C GLN A 19 -20.27 22.18 7.07
N CYS A 20 -21.15 21.31 7.58
CA CYS A 20 -22.54 21.67 7.87
C CYS A 20 -22.83 21.81 9.36
N ASN A 21 -21.85 21.51 10.22
CA ASN A 21 -21.96 21.54 11.68
C ASN A 21 -23.09 20.68 12.27
N GLN A 22 -23.64 19.75 11.48
CA GLN A 22 -24.69 18.85 11.92
C GLN A 22 -24.10 17.62 12.61
N LEU A 23 -24.82 17.15 13.63
CA LEU A 23 -24.54 15.87 14.26
C LEU A 23 -24.92 14.74 13.31
N THR A 24 -24.00 13.82 13.05
CA THR A 24 -24.22 12.68 12.15
C THR A 24 -23.68 11.41 12.79
N GLU A 25 -24.38 10.31 12.58
CA GLU A 25 -23.96 8.97 12.99
C GLU A 25 -23.54 8.18 11.75
N ARG A 26 -22.41 7.48 11.82
CA ARG A 26 -21.89 6.71 10.67
C ARG A 26 -21.13 5.47 11.09
N ASP A 27 -21.33 4.40 10.32
CA ASP A 27 -20.46 3.23 10.31
C ASP A 27 -19.14 3.59 9.60
N SER A 28 -18.03 3.39 10.29
CA SER A 28 -16.71 3.79 9.80
C SER A 28 -15.70 2.66 10.00
N ASP A 29 -15.46 1.91 8.94
CA ASP A 29 -14.37 0.94 8.83
C ASP A 29 -13.08 1.64 8.38
N GLY A 30 -12.59 2.60 9.17
CA GLY A 30 -11.45 3.41 8.77
C GLY A 30 -11.15 4.62 9.65
N PRO A 31 -10.20 5.47 9.24
CA PRO A 31 -9.86 6.69 9.97
C PRO A 31 -11.09 7.61 10.06
N ARG A 32 -11.28 8.22 11.23
CA ARG A 32 -12.43 9.08 11.55
C ARG A 32 -12.50 10.27 10.57
N THR A 33 -13.38 10.20 9.57
CA THR A 33 -13.61 11.33 8.66
C THR A 33 -14.49 12.37 9.34
N LEU A 34 -14.07 13.64 9.33
CA LEU A 34 -14.76 14.77 9.98
C LEU A 34 -15.97 15.32 9.19
N TYR A 35 -16.44 14.58 8.19
CA TYR A 35 -17.45 15.03 7.25
C TYR A 35 -18.63 14.05 7.19
N CYS A 36 -19.83 14.61 7.03
CA CYS A 36 -21.08 13.89 6.82
C CYS A 36 -21.05 13.08 5.51
N GLU A 37 -21.99 12.14 5.29
CA GLU A 37 -22.02 11.35 4.04
C GLU A 37 -22.18 12.21 2.78
N ILE A 38 -22.93 13.30 2.90
CA ILE A 38 -23.23 14.27 1.84
C ILE A 38 -22.03 15.21 1.61
N CYS A 39 -21.34 15.54 2.69
CA CYS A 39 -20.27 16.53 2.73
C CYS A 39 -18.90 15.91 2.40
N ARG A 40 -18.80 14.58 2.48
CA ARG A 40 -17.55 13.88 2.21
C ARG A 40 -17.12 14.25 0.79
N PRO A 41 -15.92 14.82 0.60
CA PRO A 41 -15.45 15.12 -0.75
C PRO A 41 -15.53 13.83 -1.56
N PRO A 42 -16.12 13.86 -2.78
CA PRO A 42 -16.19 12.68 -3.63
C PRO A 42 -14.78 12.14 -3.70
N SER A 43 -14.56 10.90 -3.25
CA SER A 43 -13.22 10.33 -3.07
C SER A 43 -12.44 10.65 -4.33
N GLY A 44 -11.53 11.63 -4.22
CA GLY A 44 -10.82 12.15 -5.38
C GLY A 44 -10.29 10.95 -6.12
N ALA A 45 -10.58 10.89 -7.42
CA ALA A 45 -10.14 9.82 -8.31
C ALA A 45 -8.77 9.38 -7.82
N LYS A 46 -8.64 8.10 -7.41
CA LYS A 46 -7.35 7.55 -7.02
C LYS A 46 -6.42 8.00 -8.13
N ASP A 47 -5.49 8.89 -7.79
CA ASP A 47 -4.47 9.31 -8.73
C ASP A 47 -3.70 8.02 -8.98
N ASP A 48 -4.11 7.29 -10.03
CA ASP A 48 -3.34 6.25 -10.68
C ASP A 48 -2.19 6.98 -11.37
N SER A 49 -1.44 7.80 -10.64
CA SER A 49 -0.07 8.07 -11.01
C SER A 49 0.59 6.72 -10.89
N PRO A 50 1.04 6.13 -12.01
CA PRO A 50 1.85 4.93 -11.93
C PRO A 50 3.11 5.36 -11.18
N GLN A 51 3.17 5.08 -9.88
CA GLN A 51 4.42 5.04 -9.16
C GLN A 51 5.29 4.09 -9.97
N ARG A 52 6.18 4.65 -10.79
CA ARG A 52 7.08 3.94 -11.67
C ARG A 52 8.02 3.15 -10.78
N LYS A 53 7.56 1.98 -10.31
CA LYS A 53 8.40 0.96 -9.71
C LYS A 53 9.34 0.52 -10.82
N LYS A 54 10.51 1.15 -10.91
CA LYS A 54 11.62 0.65 -11.72
C LYS A 54 11.93 -0.74 -11.16
N LYS A 55 11.38 -1.77 -11.80
CA LYS A 55 11.78 -3.15 -11.57
C LYS A 55 13.21 -3.25 -12.11
N THR A 56 14.19 -3.26 -11.21
CA THR A 56 15.57 -3.60 -11.56
C THR A 56 15.53 -4.97 -12.24
N ARG A 57 15.89 -5.04 -13.52
CA ARG A 57 15.97 -6.33 -14.22
C ARG A 57 17.15 -7.10 -13.62
N PRO A 58 16.99 -8.39 -13.30
CA PRO A 58 18.12 -9.19 -12.83
C PRO A 58 19.16 -9.26 -13.95
N VAL A 59 20.37 -8.78 -13.67
CA VAL A 59 21.52 -8.93 -14.57
C VAL A 59 22.01 -10.37 -14.42
N LEU A 60 21.93 -11.13 -15.52
CA LEU A 60 22.55 -12.46 -15.59
C LEU A 60 24.07 -12.27 -15.62
N VAL A 61 24.72 -12.47 -14.48
CA VAL A 61 26.18 -12.56 -14.42
C VAL A 61 26.60 -13.95 -14.88
N THR A 62 27.03 -14.08 -16.14
CA THR A 62 27.74 -15.26 -16.60
C THR A 62 29.11 -15.29 -15.93
N ARG A 63 29.34 -16.24 -15.01
CA ARG A 63 30.66 -16.53 -14.44
C ARG A 63 31.51 -17.19 -15.53
N THR A 64 32.21 -16.42 -16.35
CA THR A 64 33.34 -16.94 -17.11
C THR A 64 34.48 -17.21 -16.11
N GLN A 65 34.70 -18.49 -15.84
CA GLN A 65 35.87 -18.94 -15.11
C GLN A 65 37.09 -18.74 -16.01
N ALA A 66 37.80 -17.63 -15.84
CA ALA A 66 39.11 -17.44 -16.44
C ALA A 66 40.15 -18.10 -15.52
N SER A 67 40.51 -19.34 -15.83
CA SER A 67 41.68 -20.02 -15.28
C SER A 67 42.94 -19.23 -15.68
N ARG A 68 43.45 -18.39 -14.78
CA ARG A 68 44.79 -17.82 -14.89
C ARG A 68 45.81 -18.78 -14.28
N SER A 69 46.37 -19.63 -15.13
CA SER A 69 47.64 -20.32 -14.88
C SER A 69 48.76 -19.33 -15.17
N SER A 70 49.37 -18.76 -14.13
CA SER A 70 50.64 -18.05 -14.26
C SER A 70 51.61 -18.58 -13.20
N LYS A 71 52.43 -19.53 -13.64
CA LYS A 71 53.72 -19.91 -13.04
C LYS A 71 54.68 -18.73 -13.20
N SER A 72 55.21 -18.19 -12.10
CA SER A 72 56.54 -17.55 -12.03
C SER A 72 56.77 -16.89 -10.65
N ASP A 73 57.71 -17.43 -9.87
CA ASP A 73 58.75 -16.74 -9.05
C ASP A 73 59.40 -17.81 -8.14
N ARG A 74 60.61 -18.32 -8.44
CA ARG A 74 61.95 -17.78 -8.17
C ARG A 74 62.34 -17.81 -6.68
N SER A 75 63.22 -18.73 -6.32
CA SER A 75 64.13 -18.70 -5.17
C SER A 75 65.37 -19.49 -5.54
#